data_AF-A0A3B9TTS8-F1
#
_entry.id   AF-A0A3B9TTS8-F1
#
_cell.length_a   1.000
_cell.length_b   1.000
_cell.length_c   1.000
_cell.angle_alpha   90.00
_cell.angle_beta   90.00
_cell.angle_gamma   90.00
#
_symmetry.space_group_name_H-M   'P 1'
#
loop_
_entity.id
_entity.type
_entity.pdbx_description
1 polymer ?
#
loop_
_entity_poly.entity_id
_entity_poly.type
_entity_poly.pdbx_seq_one_letter_code
_entity_poly.pdbx_strand_id
1 'polypeptide(L)' 'MDGDSFILELAPSIADIPAAEWDAIAGMSNPFVSHAFLRALEVGGATGGDSGWDPMHLVLRDAEGRLAAAMPH' A
#
# COMPACT_ATOMS: atom_id res chain seq x y z
N MET A 1 -6.83 28.96 -7.20
CA MET A 1 -7.18 27.54 -7.05
C MET A 1 -6.19 27.01 -6.04
N ASP A 2 -6.63 26.78 -4.82
CA ASP A 2 -5.84 25.97 -3.89
C ASP A 2 -5.89 24.57 -4.49
N GLY A 3 -4.86 24.24 -5.27
CA GLY A 3 -4.77 22.94 -5.92
C GLY A 3 -4.61 21.89 -4.83
N ASP A 4 -5.38 20.82 -4.91
CA ASP A 4 -5.30 19.70 -3.99
C ASP A 4 -3.83 19.31 -3.79
N SER A 5 -3.33 19.48 -2.56
CA SER A 5 -1.96 19.11 -2.21
C SER A 5 -1.93 17.63 -1.94
N PHE A 6 -1.00 16.92 -2.58
CA PHE A 6 -0.77 15.51 -2.35
C PHE A 6 0.68 15.25 -1.99
N ILE A 7 0.87 14.28 -1.11
CA ILE A 7 2.18 13.75 -0.73
C ILE A 7 2.26 12.31 -1.23
N LEU A 8 3.33 11.99 -1.97
CA LEU A 8 3.64 10.63 -2.39
C LEU A 8 4.70 10.05 -1.46
N GLU A 9 4.39 8.93 -0.82
CA GLU A 9 5.30 8.22 0.09
C GLU A 9 5.59 6.80 -0.42
N LEU A 10 6.75 6.30 -0.05
CA LEU A 10 7.17 4.91 -0.26
C LEU A 10 7.03 4.17 1.06
N ALA A 11 6.30 3.05 1.04
CA ALA A 11 6.12 2.15 2.17
C ALA A 11 6.79 0.80 1.85
N PRO A 12 7.96 0.50 2.46
CA PRO A 12 8.72 -0.74 2.21
C PRO A 12 8.00 -2.02 2.65
N SER A 13 6.96 -1.92 3.48
CA SER A 13 6.10 -3.04 3.84
C SER A 13 4.64 -2.59 3.88
N ILE A 14 3.73 -3.48 3.51
CA ILE A 14 2.29 -3.25 3.67
C ILE A 14 1.92 -3.02 5.14
N ALA A 15 2.71 -3.57 6.07
CA ALA A 15 2.51 -3.38 7.51
C ALA A 15 2.82 -1.96 8.00
N ASP A 16 3.45 -1.12 7.18
CA ASP A 16 3.65 0.30 7.48
C ASP A 16 2.36 1.12 7.28
N ILE A 17 1.31 0.51 6.71
CA ILE A 17 0.04 1.15 6.38
C ILE A 17 -1.08 0.44 7.15
N PRO A 18 -1.99 1.17 7.86
CA PRO A 18 -3.11 0.54 8.51
C PRO A 18 -4.02 -0.21 7.53
N ALA A 19 -4.31 -1.48 7.82
CA ALA A 19 -5.17 -2.32 6.97
C ALA A 19 -6.52 -1.68 6.66
N ALA A 20 -7.14 -1.03 7.64
CA ALA A 20 -8.41 -0.34 7.46
C ALA A 20 -8.33 0.83 6.45
N GLU A 21 -7.21 1.58 6.42
CA GLU A 21 -7.00 2.65 5.44
C GLU A 21 -6.76 2.07 4.05
N TRP A 22 -5.92 1.05 3.95
CA TRP A 22 -5.62 0.38 2.68
C TRP A 22 -6.85 -0.26 2.06
N ASP A 23 -7.58 -1.08 2.83
CA ASP A 23 -8.72 -1.83 2.34
C ASP A 23 -9.90 -0.91 1.95
N ALA A 24 -9.98 0.29 2.55
CA ALA A 24 -10.98 1.29 2.17
C ALA A 24 -10.82 1.78 0.72
N ILE A 25 -9.58 1.85 0.21
CA ILE A 25 -9.30 2.28 -1.18
C ILE A 25 -9.10 1.11 -2.14
N ALA A 26 -8.56 -0.01 -1.66
CA ALA A 26 -8.38 -1.22 -2.48
C ALA A 26 -9.72 -1.84 -2.88
N GLY A 27 -10.74 -1.67 -2.03
CA GLY A 27 -12.07 -2.23 -2.25
C GLY A 27 -12.06 -3.76 -2.26
N MET A 28 -13.11 -4.35 -2.82
CA MET A 28 -13.33 -5.82 -2.78
C MET A 28 -13.22 -6.50 -4.15
N SER A 29 -12.98 -5.74 -5.23
CA SER A 29 -13.03 -6.25 -6.60
C SER A 29 -11.82 -7.12 -6.96
N ASN A 30 -10.65 -6.82 -6.40
CA ASN A 30 -9.43 -7.58 -6.62
C ASN A 30 -8.83 -8.03 -5.26
N PRO A 31 -9.00 -9.29 -4.86
CA PRO A 31 -8.48 -9.78 -3.58
C PRO A 31 -6.95 -9.76 -3.50
N PHE A 32 -6.25 -9.75 -4.64
CA PHE A 32 -4.79 -9.74 -4.71
C PHE A 32 -4.16 -8.39 -4.34
N VAL A 33 -4.97 -7.34 -4.20
CA VAL A 33 -4.51 -6.06 -3.66
C VAL A 33 -5.06 -5.79 -2.26
N SER A 34 -5.70 -6.76 -1.60
CA SER A 34 -6.09 -6.60 -0.20
C SER A 34 -4.88 -6.56 0.72
N HIS A 35 -4.97 -5.81 1.82
CA HIS A 35 -3.87 -5.72 2.78
C HIS A 35 -3.47 -7.11 3.30
N ALA A 36 -4.45 -7.95 3.61
CA ALA A 36 -4.21 -9.30 4.14
C ALA A 36 -3.44 -10.19 3.15
N PHE A 37 -3.76 -10.12 1.85
CA PHE A 37 -3.07 -10.91 0.82
C PHE A 37 -1.62 -10.46 0.65
N LEU A 38 -1.39 -9.15 0.51
CA LEU A 38 -0.04 -8.59 0.37
C LEU A 38 0.81 -8.91 1.61
N ARG A 39 0.21 -8.82 2.81
CA ARG A 39 0.90 -9.17 4.06
C ARG A 39 1.29 -10.65 4.09
N ALA A 40 0.45 -11.53 3.57
CA ALA A 40 0.76 -12.95 3.50
C ALA A 40 1.94 -13.24 2.55
N LEU A 41 2.08 -12.50 1.44
CA LEU A 41 3.23 -12.62 0.55
C LEU A 41 4.53 -12.20 1.25
N GLU A 42 4.52 -11.05 1.94
CA GLU A 42 5.68 -10.53 2.66
C GLU A 42 6.10 -11.45 3.81
N VAL A 43 5.16 -11.85 4.67
CA VAL A 43 5.45 -12.73 5.83
C VAL A 43 5.80 -14.15 5.37
N GLY A 44 5.23 -14.61 4.26
CA GLY A 44 5.50 -15.91 3.68
C GLY A 44 6.84 -16.01 2.95
N GLY A 45 7.57 -14.89 2.77
CA GLY A 45 8.83 -14.85 2.04
C GLY A 45 8.66 -15.04 0.52
N ALA A 46 7.45 -14.85 0.01
CA ALA A 46 7.22 -14.79 -1.43
C ALA A 46 7.77 -13.48 -2.03
N THR A 47 7.98 -12.47 -1.19
CA THR A 47 8.68 -11.22 -1.47
C THR A 47 9.74 -10.96 -0.40
N GLY A 48 10.70 -10.09 -0.71
CA GLY A 48 11.85 -9.78 0.13
C GLY A 48 12.91 -10.89 0.16
N GLY A 49 14.01 -10.63 0.86
CA GLY A 49 15.10 -11.60 1.04
C GLY A 49 15.64 -12.14 -0.28
N ASP A 50 15.71 -13.47 -0.41
CA ASP A 50 16.24 -14.14 -1.60
C ASP A 50 15.23 -14.31 -2.75
N SER A 51 14.02 -13.73 -2.65
CA SER A 51 12.97 -13.84 -3.69
C SER A 51 13.32 -13.11 -4.98
N GLY A 52 14.29 -12.19 -4.95
CA GLY A 52 14.65 -11.32 -6.07
C GLY A 52 13.67 -10.17 -6.31
N TRP A 53 12.68 -9.99 -5.43
CA TRP A 53 11.71 -8.89 -5.50
C TRP A 53 11.38 -8.37 -4.11
N ASP A 54 11.78 -7.12 -3.82
CA ASP A 54 11.45 -6.45 -2.57
C ASP A 54 10.09 -5.75 -2.66
N PRO A 55 9.22 -5.88 -1.64
CA PRO A 55 7.97 -5.14 -1.57
C PRO A 55 8.25 -3.63 -1.49
N MET A 56 7.45 -2.84 -2.20
CA MET A 56 7.54 -1.38 -2.16
C MET A 56 6.21 -0.75 -2.58
N HIS A 57 5.38 -0.35 -1.62
CA HIS A 57 4.08 0.23 -1.90
C HIS A 57 4.20 1.74 -2.08
N LEU A 58 3.61 2.27 -3.14
CA LEU A 58 3.41 3.72 -3.28
C LEU A 58 2.09 4.11 -2.64
N VAL A 59 2.10 5.14 -1.82
CA VAL A 59 0.89 5.70 -1.19
C VAL A 59 0.79 7.19 -1.46
N LEU A 60 -0.39 7.63 -1.87
CA LEU A 60 -0.71 9.04 -2.06
C LEU A 60 -1.59 9.50 -0.91
N ARG A 61 -1.14 10.51 -0.17
CA ARG A 61 -1.91 11.16 0.89
C ARG A 61 -2.41 12.53 0.45
N ASP A 62 -3.63 12.88 0.84
CA ASP A 62 -4.18 14.23 0.65
C ASP A 62 -3.61 15.22 1.68
N ALA A 63 -4.07 16.48 1.60
CA ALA A 63 -3.64 17.55 2.48
C ALA A 63 -3.97 17.30 3.97
N GLU A 64 -4.97 16.46 4.26
CA GLU A 64 -5.35 16.03 5.61
C GLU A 64 -4.61 14.77 6.07
N GLY A 65 -3.69 14.23 5.25
CA GLY A 65 -2.92 13.03 5.52
C GLY A 65 -3.67 11.72 5.29
N ARG A 66 -4.88 11.77 4.72
CA ARG A 66 -5.70 10.57 4.44
C ARG A 66 -5.18 9.88 3.20
N LEU A 67 -5.20 8.55 3.21
CA LEU A 67 -4.82 7.75 2.06
C LEU A 67 -5.83 7.93 0.93
N ALA A 68 -5.39 8.52 -0.18
CA ALA A 68 -6.21 8.84 -1.35
C ALA A 68 -6.04 7.81 -2.48
N ALA A 69 -4.83 7.24 -2.63
CA ALA A 69 -4.54 6.19 -3.59
C ALA A 69 -3.36 5.34 -3.12
N ALA A 70 -3.26 4.12 -3.64
CA ALA A 70 -2.10 3.27 -3.44
C ALA A 70 -1.81 2.44 -4.69
N MET A 71 -0.54 2.10 -4.88
CA MET A 71 -0.10 1.15 -5.89
C MET A 71 0.80 0.11 -5.20
N PRO A 72 0.34 -1.15 -5.05
CA PRO A 72 1.20 -2.20 -4.56
C PRO A 72 2.23 -2.58 -5.63
N HIS A 73 3.49 -2.73 -5.21
CA HIS A 73 4.61 -3.25 -5.99
C HIS A 73 5.55 -4.01 -5.04
#